data_AF-A0A7W1RV83-F1
#
_entry.id   AF-A0A7W1RV83-F1
#
_cell.length_a   1.000
_cell.length_b   1.000
_cell.length_c   1.000
_cell.angle_alpha   90.00
_cell.angle_beta   90.00
_cell.angle_gamma   90.00
#
_symmetry.space_group_name_H-M   'P 1'
#
loop_
_entity.id
_entity.type
_entity.pdbx_description
1 polymer ?
#
loop_
_entity_poly.entity_id
_entity_poly.type
_entity_poly.pdbx_seq_one_letter_code
_entity_poly.pdbx_strand_id
1 'polypeptide(L)'
;MPSKKQRRRRQKNFRHEYEVVLVDGDGNEIEVDPDERRAEREAKLKQRAAAKPVAGKQKSTRAIREPPLPSWRRAIRRGGLMGGAMLLAFVFLFHNGSLGGRIAIGLVYGVAFVPLTYFIDRTAHRTYQKRLARKNA
;
A
#
# COMPACT_ATOMS: atom_id res chain seq x y z
N MET A 1 16.09 -5.24 -21.91
CA MET A 1 14.75 -4.62 -22.01
C MET A 1 14.29 -4.09 -20.65
N PRO A 2 13.89 -2.81 -20.51
CA PRO A 2 13.36 -2.26 -19.26
C PRO A 2 12.02 -2.91 -18.86
N SER A 3 11.85 -3.23 -17.58
CA SER A 3 10.61 -3.82 -17.04
C SER A 3 9.39 -2.91 -17.22
N LYS A 4 8.19 -3.49 -17.26
CA LYS A 4 6.89 -2.76 -17.35
C LYS A 4 6.78 -1.66 -16.29
N LYS A 5 7.31 -1.91 -15.09
CA LYS A 5 7.35 -0.94 -13.98
C LYS A 5 8.31 0.22 -14.24
N GLN A 6 9.49 -0.04 -14.80
CA GLN A 6 10.45 1.01 -15.17
C GLN A 6 9.91 1.88 -16.30
N ARG A 7 9.26 1.29 -17.31
CA ARG A 7 8.61 2.03 -18.40
C ARG A 7 7.52 2.98 -17.87
N ARG A 8 6.64 2.49 -16.99
CA ARG A 8 5.57 3.31 -16.37
C ARG A 8 6.13 4.43 -15.50
N ARG A 9 7.25 4.21 -14.81
CA ARG A 9 7.90 5.25 -13.99
C ARG A 9 8.54 6.34 -14.85
N ARG A 10 9.22 5.95 -15.94
CA ARG A 10 9.75 6.91 -16.94
C ARG A 10 8.63 7.75 -17.54
N GLN A 11 7.56 7.12 -18.02
CA GLN A 11 6.39 7.83 -18.56
C GLN A 11 5.80 8.83 -17.57
N LYS A 12 5.74 8.50 -16.27
CA LYS A 12 5.26 9.47 -15.25
C LYS A 12 6.20 10.67 -15.08
N ASN A 13 7.51 10.47 -15.18
CA ASN A 13 8.45 11.58 -15.10
C ASN A 13 8.34 12.53 -16.30
N PHE A 14 8.09 11.98 -17.50
CA PHE A 14 7.95 12.76 -18.74
C PHE A 14 6.59 13.48 -18.87
N ARG A 15 5.58 13.15 -18.07
CA ARG A 15 4.24 13.80 -18.12
C ARG A 15 4.21 15.28 -17.76
N HIS A 16 5.26 15.78 -17.12
CA HIS A 16 5.36 17.16 -16.63
C HIS A 16 6.40 17.97 -17.42
N GLU A 17 6.82 17.48 -18.60
CA GLU A 17 7.56 18.29 -19.56
C GLU A 17 6.55 19.17 -20.33
N TYR A 18 6.12 20.26 -19.68
CA TYR A 18 5.46 21.35 -20.38
C TYR A 18 6.52 22.28 -20.96
N GLU A 19 6.20 22.91 -22.09
CA GLU A 19 6.91 24.05 -22.64
C GLU A 19 6.82 25.18 -21.61
N VAL A 20 7.96 25.53 -21.00
CA VAL A 20 8.01 26.59 -19.99
C VAL A 20 8.65 27.78 -20.66
N VAL A 21 7.81 28.76 -20.95
CA VAL A 21 8.22 30.06 -21.45
C VAL A 21 8.67 30.91 -20.28
N LEU A 22 9.87 31.47 -20.36
CA LEU A 22 10.31 32.49 -19.41
C LEU A 22 9.86 33.84 -19.96
N VAL A 23 9.11 34.58 -19.16
CA VAL A 23 8.74 35.96 -19.49
C VAL A 23 9.81 36.88 -18.92
N ASP A 24 10.41 37.71 -19.77
CA ASP A 24 11.41 38.69 -19.34
C ASP A 24 10.77 39.88 -18.59
N GLY A 25 11.60 40.82 -18.11
CA GLY A 25 11.13 41.99 -17.37
C GLY A 25 10.24 42.94 -18.17
N ASP A 26 10.21 42.83 -19.49
CA ASP A 26 9.43 43.65 -20.43
C ASP A 26 8.21 42.89 -20.99
N GLY A 27 7.97 41.66 -20.54
CA GLY A 27 6.80 40.86 -20.90
C GLY A 27 6.96 39.97 -22.14
N ASN A 28 8.17 39.83 -22.71
CA ASN A 28 8.39 39.00 -23.89
C ASN A 28 8.68 37.54 -23.52
N GLU A 29 8.12 36.64 -24.31
CA GLU A 29 8.24 35.19 -24.19
C GLU A 29 9.55 34.69 -24.83
N ILE A 30 10.47 34.16 -24.01
CA ILE A 30 11.70 33.52 -24.47
C ILE A 30 11.51 32.00 -24.41
N GLU A 31 11.58 31.35 -25.57
CA GLU A 31 11.61 29.89 -25.68
C GLU A 31 12.91 29.35 -25.09
N VAL A 32 12.82 28.58 -24.01
CA VAL A 32 13.98 27.89 -23.44
C VAL A 32 14.11 26.52 -24.08
N ASP A 33 15.23 26.27 -24.74
CA ASP A 33 15.51 25.00 -25.42
C ASP A 33 15.32 23.81 -24.44
N PRO A 34 14.45 22.84 -24.77
CA PRO A 34 14.19 21.68 -23.93
C PRO A 34 15.44 20.85 -23.60
N ASP A 35 16.47 20.88 -24.44
CA ASP A 35 17.67 20.06 -24.26
C ASP A 35 18.64 20.67 -23.22
N GLU A 36 18.75 22.00 -23.14
CA GLU A 36 19.51 22.67 -22.07
C GLU A 36 18.89 22.43 -20.69
N ARG A 37 17.55 22.41 -20.62
CA ARG A 37 16.81 22.10 -19.38
C ARG A 37 16.93 20.65 -18.94
N ARG A 38 17.09 19.72 -19.89
CA ARG A 38 17.38 18.32 -19.58
C ARG A 38 18.78 18.19 -19.02
N ALA A 39 19.77 18.86 -19.63
CA ALA A 39 21.14 18.89 -19.15
C ALA A 39 21.25 19.48 -17.72
N GLU A 40 20.57 20.60 -17.44
CA GLU A 40 20.52 21.17 -16.08
C GLU A 40 19.87 20.23 -15.06
N ARG A 41 18.78 19.55 -15.42
CA ARG A 41 18.12 18.58 -14.52
C ARG A 41 18.99 17.38 -14.27
N GLU A 42 19.68 16.87 -15.28
CA GLU A 42 20.65 15.79 -15.13
C GLU A 42 21.84 16.22 -14.26
N ALA A 43 22.34 17.45 -14.43
CA ALA A 43 23.39 18.02 -13.59
C ALA A 43 22.92 18.15 -12.13
N LYS A 44 21.71 18.67 -11.88
CA LYS A 44 21.10 18.75 -10.53
C LYS A 44 20.85 17.37 -9.92
N LEU A 45 20.49 16.37 -10.72
CA LEU A 45 20.33 14.97 -10.29
C LEU A 45 21.67 14.34 -9.92
N LYS A 46 22.72 14.58 -10.71
CA LYS A 46 24.09 14.11 -10.44
C LYS A 46 24.67 14.79 -9.20
N GLN A 47 24.48 16.10 -9.03
CA GLN A 47 24.87 16.83 -7.82
C GLN A 47 24.11 16.34 -6.57
N ARG A 48 22.79 16.08 -6.68
CA ARG A 48 22.00 15.47 -5.59
C ARG A 48 22.37 14.01 -5.30
N ALA A 49 22.89 13.28 -6.28
CA ALA A 49 23.38 11.93 -6.10
C ALA A 49 24.77 11.91 -5.45
N ALA A 50 25.61 12.92 -5.72
CA ALA A 50 26.93 13.10 -5.11
C ALA A 50 26.87 13.70 -3.69
N ALA A 51 25.93 14.63 -3.43
CA ALA A 51 25.75 15.27 -2.12
C ALA A 51 24.91 14.44 -1.14
N LYS A 52 24.26 13.37 -1.61
CA LYS A 52 23.68 12.38 -0.70
C LYS A 52 24.79 11.42 -0.32
N PRO A 53 25.16 11.27 0.97
CA PRO A 53 25.89 10.08 1.37
C PRO A 53 25.07 8.88 0.87
N VAL A 54 25.75 7.82 0.44
CA VAL A 54 25.11 6.56 0.02
C VAL A 54 24.35 6.01 1.22
N ALA A 55 23.16 6.57 1.47
CA ALA A 55 22.22 6.11 2.44
C ALA A 55 21.66 4.85 1.81
N GLY A 56 22.44 3.77 1.98
CA GLY A 56 22.21 2.47 1.42
C GLY A 56 20.81 2.07 1.77
N LYS A 57 19.89 2.31 0.82
CA LYS A 57 18.51 1.83 0.77
C LYS A 57 18.00 1.55 2.17
N GLN A 58 17.93 2.59 3.02
CA GLN A 58 17.73 2.42 4.47
C GLN A 58 16.42 1.67 4.61
N LYS A 59 16.56 0.37 4.88
CA LYS A 59 15.55 -0.66 4.66
C LYS A 59 14.62 -0.52 5.84
N SER A 60 13.81 0.55 5.84
CA SER A 60 12.93 1.02 6.92
C SER A 60 13.04 0.10 8.11
N THR A 61 13.95 0.43 9.04
CA THR A 61 14.20 -0.31 10.28
C THR A 61 13.01 -0.17 11.24
N ARG A 62 11.79 -0.07 10.72
CA ARG A 62 10.59 -0.39 11.49
C ARG A 62 10.80 -1.84 11.89
N ALA A 63 11.16 -2.05 13.16
CA ALA A 63 11.25 -3.35 13.79
C ALA A 63 10.07 -4.16 13.27
N ILE A 64 10.36 -5.27 12.60
CA ILE A 64 9.29 -6.09 12.05
C ILE A 64 8.64 -6.67 13.29
N ARG A 65 7.57 -6.01 13.75
CA ARG A 65 6.82 -6.42 14.92
C ARG A 65 6.45 -7.87 14.68
N GLU A 66 6.91 -8.74 15.56
CA GLU A 66 6.67 -10.17 15.42
C GLU A 66 5.15 -10.36 15.37
N PRO A 67 4.59 -10.87 14.25
CA PRO A 67 3.20 -11.18 14.22
C PRO A 67 2.99 -12.28 15.25
N PRO A 68 2.05 -12.09 16.18
CA PRO A 68 1.84 -13.07 17.22
C PRO A 68 1.34 -14.38 16.59
N LEU A 69 1.69 -15.51 17.20
CA LEU A 69 1.47 -16.84 16.64
C LEU A 69 0.01 -17.04 16.17
N PRO A 70 -0.20 -17.60 14.96
CA PRO A 70 -1.53 -17.88 14.46
C PRO A 70 -2.18 -18.93 15.38
N SER A 71 -3.23 -18.53 16.09
CA SER A 71 -3.94 -19.40 17.02
C SER A 71 -5.44 -19.33 16.74
N TRP A 72 -6.09 -20.50 16.78
CA TRP A 72 -7.56 -20.62 16.66
C TRP A 72 -8.29 -19.79 17.72
N ARG A 73 -7.71 -19.69 18.92
CA ARG A 73 -8.25 -18.83 19.99
C ARG A 73 -8.29 -17.34 19.60
N ARG A 74 -7.28 -16.83 18.88
CA ARG A 74 -7.30 -15.45 18.37
C ARG A 74 -8.29 -15.29 17.21
N ALA A 75 -8.34 -16.26 16.31
CA ALA A 75 -9.29 -16.23 15.19
C ALA A 75 -10.74 -16.22 15.68
N ILE A 76 -11.08 -17.03 16.69
CA ILE A 76 -12.41 -17.01 17.32
C ILE A 76 -12.66 -15.69 18.05
N ARG A 77 -11.67 -15.12 18.75
CA ARG A 77 -11.86 -13.85 19.48
C ARG A 77 -12.04 -12.65 18.55
N ARG A 78 -11.28 -12.58 17.46
CA ARG A 78 -11.40 -11.52 16.45
C ARG A 78 -12.58 -11.75 15.52
N GLY A 79 -12.75 -12.98 15.05
CA GLY A 79 -13.87 -13.42 14.23
C GLY A 79 -15.20 -13.32 14.97
N GLY A 80 -15.24 -13.56 16.28
CA GLY A 80 -16.41 -13.37 17.13
C GLY A 80 -16.75 -11.90 17.35
N LEU A 81 -15.75 -11.03 17.53
CA LEU A 81 -15.99 -9.58 17.64
C LEU A 81 -16.54 -9.01 16.33
N MET A 82 -15.91 -9.37 15.20
CA MET A 82 -16.35 -8.94 13.87
C MET A 82 -17.68 -9.58 13.47
N GLY A 83 -17.84 -10.87 13.73
CA GLY A 83 -19.05 -11.64 13.47
C GLY A 83 -20.24 -11.19 14.32
N GLY A 84 -20.00 -10.80 15.58
CA GLY A 84 -21.02 -10.19 16.44
C GLY A 84 -21.45 -8.81 15.93
N ALA A 85 -20.51 -7.96 15.51
CA ALA A 85 -20.84 -6.69 14.85
C ALA A 85 -21.60 -6.90 13.54
N MET A 86 -21.24 -7.93 12.78
CA MET A 86 -21.93 -8.29 11.54
C MET A 86 -23.34 -8.80 11.84
N LEU A 87 -23.52 -9.62 12.86
CA LEU A 87 -24.85 -10.08 13.31
C LEU A 87 -25.75 -8.91 13.71
N LEU A 88 -25.22 -7.94 14.47
CA LEU A 88 -25.93 -6.69 14.78
C LEU A 88 -26.33 -5.93 13.50
N ALA A 89 -25.41 -5.82 12.53
CA ALA A 89 -25.70 -5.20 11.25
C ALA A 89 -26.81 -5.95 10.47
N PHE A 90 -26.78 -7.29 10.45
CA PHE A 90 -27.81 -8.11 9.80
C PHE A 90 -29.17 -7.98 10.48
N VAL A 91 -29.22 -7.94 11.82
CA VAL A 91 -30.47 -7.75 12.58
C VAL A 91 -31.11 -6.39 12.26
N PHE A 92 -30.29 -5.35 12.09
CA PHE A 92 -30.75 -3.99 11.80
C PHE A 92 -31.09 -3.78 10.31
N LEU A 93 -30.29 -4.34 9.41
CA LEU A 93 -30.46 -4.20 7.95
C LEU A 93 -31.63 -5.02 7.42
N PHE A 94 -31.86 -6.23 7.96
CA PHE A 94 -32.96 -7.10 7.54
C PHE A 94 -34.21 -6.90 8.40
N HIS A 95 -34.67 -5.65 8.54
CA HIS A 95 -35.81 -5.31 9.38
C HIS A 95 -37.18 -5.85 8.88
N ASN A 96 -37.22 -6.43 7.67
CA ASN A 96 -38.44 -6.95 7.03
C ASN A 96 -38.69 -8.47 7.24
N GLY A 97 -37.77 -9.22 7.86
CA GLY A 97 -37.90 -10.68 8.04
C GLY A 97 -38.33 -11.09 9.46
N SER A 98 -38.56 -12.38 9.73
CA SER A 98 -38.76 -12.85 11.11
C SER A 98 -37.46 -12.69 11.94
N LEU A 99 -37.58 -12.35 13.23
CA LEU A 99 -36.41 -12.14 14.09
C LEU A 99 -35.50 -13.39 14.14
N GLY A 100 -36.11 -14.58 14.18
CA GLY A 100 -35.40 -15.86 14.14
C GLY A 100 -34.61 -16.07 12.84
N GLY A 101 -35.19 -15.72 11.69
CA GLY A 101 -34.49 -15.78 10.40
C GLY A 101 -33.28 -14.85 10.34
N ARG A 102 -33.41 -13.63 10.89
CA ARG A 102 -32.30 -12.66 10.96
C ARG A 102 -31.13 -13.16 11.80
N ILE A 103 -31.44 -13.73 12.96
CA ILE A 103 -30.43 -14.29 13.88
C ILE A 103 -29.74 -15.51 13.22
N ALA A 104 -30.51 -16.40 12.59
CA ALA A 104 -29.96 -17.56 11.90
C ALA A 104 -29.00 -17.18 10.77
N ILE A 105 -29.41 -16.24 9.90
CA ILE A 105 -28.57 -15.75 8.80
C ILE A 105 -27.32 -15.04 9.36
N GLY A 106 -27.49 -14.16 10.35
CA GLY A 106 -26.39 -13.46 10.99
C GLY A 106 -25.36 -14.41 11.63
N LEU A 107 -25.83 -15.50 12.27
CA LEU A 107 -24.96 -16.52 12.85
C LEU A 107 -24.19 -17.29 11.77
N VAL A 108 -24.85 -17.73 10.69
CA VAL A 108 -24.20 -18.45 9.60
C VAL A 108 -23.06 -17.62 9.00
N TYR A 109 -23.34 -16.35 8.71
CA TYR A 109 -22.34 -15.44 8.17
C TYR A 109 -21.26 -15.06 9.19
N GLY A 110 -21.60 -14.92 10.47
CA GLY A 110 -20.65 -14.66 11.55
C GLY A 110 -19.66 -15.82 11.75
N VAL A 111 -20.16 -17.06 11.72
CA VAL A 111 -19.34 -18.27 11.83
C VAL A 111 -18.44 -18.43 10.59
N ALA A 112 -18.94 -18.13 9.39
CA ALA A 112 -18.15 -18.16 8.16
C ALA A 112 -16.95 -17.18 8.18
N PHE A 113 -17.01 -16.14 9.02
CA PHE A 113 -15.91 -15.19 9.20
C PHE A 113 -14.72 -15.75 10.00
N VAL A 114 -14.94 -16.77 10.84
CA VAL A 114 -13.88 -17.41 11.66
C VAL A 114 -12.80 -18.10 10.82
N PRO A 115 -13.12 -18.99 9.85
CA PRO A 115 -12.09 -19.60 9.01
C PRO A 115 -11.39 -18.59 8.09
N LEU A 116 -12.11 -17.56 7.62
CA LEU A 116 -11.52 -16.48 6.82
C LEU A 116 -10.46 -15.70 7.61
N THR A 117 -10.78 -15.30 8.84
CA THR A 117 -9.83 -14.57 9.71
C THR A 117 -8.61 -15.42 10.07
N TYR A 118 -8.80 -16.73 10.31
CA TYR A 118 -7.68 -17.65 10.50
C TYR A 118 -6.76 -17.73 9.26
N PHE A 119 -7.33 -17.77 8.06
CA PHE A 119 -6.55 -17.80 6.82
C PHE A 119 -5.71 -16.53 6.63
N ILE A 120 -6.27 -15.36 6.95
CA ILE A 120 -5.55 -14.09 6.92
C ILE A 120 -4.35 -14.11 7.90
N ASP A 121 -4.57 -14.54 9.15
CA ASP A 121 -3.49 -14.66 10.14
C ASP A 121 -2.39 -15.64 9.68
N ARG A 122 -2.77 -16.75 9.01
CA ARG A 122 -1.82 -17.71 8.45
C ARG A 122 -0.97 -17.13 7.32
N THR A 123 -1.57 -16.37 6.41
CA THR A 123 -0.83 -15.75 5.29
C THR A 123 0.08 -14.62 5.77
N ALA A 124 -0.34 -13.86 6.79
CA ALA A 124 0.50 -12.87 7.46
C ALA A 124 1.75 -13.50 8.09
N HIS A 125 1.59 -14.64 8.78
CA HIS A 125 2.72 -15.37 9.36
C HIS A 125 3.70 -15.88 8.29
N ARG A 126 3.20 -16.44 7.18
CA ARG A 126 4.04 -16.88 6.05
C ARG A 126 4.83 -15.74 5.42
N THR A 127 4.21 -14.57 5.25
CA THR A 127 4.89 -13.41 4.68
C THR A 127 5.93 -12.81 5.63
N TYR A 128 5.70 -12.88 6.94
CA TYR A 128 6.69 -12.53 7.95
C TYR A 128 7.92 -13.44 7.90
N GLN A 129 7.74 -14.77 7.88
CA GLN A 129 8.85 -15.72 7.77
C GLN A 129 9.70 -15.47 6.52
N LYS A 130 9.06 -15.23 5.36
CA LYS A 130 9.78 -14.88 4.12
C LYS A 130 10.59 -13.57 4.24
N ARG A 131 10.13 -12.61 5.03
CA ARG A 131 10.85 -11.36 5.29
C ARG A 131 12.01 -11.54 6.26
N LEU A 132 11.85 -12.42 7.25
CA LEU A 132 12.91 -12.78 8.19
C LEU A 132 14.04 -13.55 7.48
N ALA A 133 13.70 -14.55 6.66
CA ALA A 133 14.67 -15.29 5.85
C ALA A 133 15.51 -14.38 4.95
N ARG A 134 14.91 -13.36 4.32
CA ARG A 134 15.60 -12.35 3.49
C ARG A 134 16.39 -11.29 4.29
N LYS A 135 16.30 -11.29 5.62
CA LYS A 135 17.13 -10.45 6.49
C LYS A 135 18.30 -11.24 7.05
N ASN A 136 18.14 -12.55 7.23
CA ASN A 136 19.15 -13.44 7.77
C ASN A 136 20.06 -14.08 6.69
N ALA A 137 19.71 -13.94 5.42
CA ALA A 137 20.54 -14.26 4.25
C ALA A 137 21.12 -12.98 3.66
#